data_AF-A0A377AZC5-F1
#
_entry.id   AF-A0A377AZC5-F1
#
_cell.length_a   1.000
_cell.length_b   1.000
_cell.length_c   1.000
_cell.angle_alpha   90.00
_cell.angle_beta   90.00
_cell.angle_gamma   90.00
#
_symmetry.space_group_name_H-M   'P 1'
#
loop_
_entity.id
_entity.type
_entity.pdbx_description
1 polymer ?
#
loop_
_entity_poly.entity_id
_entity_poly.type
_entity_poly.pdbx_seq_one_letter_code
_entity_poly.pdbx_strand_id
1 'polypeptide(L)' 'MKALNHAVSLGMAKDIRFETPLMWIDKAETWALADYYGKLDLVRNETLTCYNGIKGDGCGHCAACNYAPTV' A
#
# COMPACT_ATOMS: atom_id res chain seq x y z
N MET A 1 6.59 -4.74 -15.36
CA MET A 1 5.27 -5.27 -14.94
C MET A 1 4.60 -6.10 -16.04
N LYS A 2 4.53 -5.61 -17.29
CA LYS A 2 3.98 -6.38 -18.44
C LYS A 2 4.62 -7.77 -18.63
N ALA A 3 5.93 -7.88 -18.48
CA ALA A 3 6.64 -9.15 -18.60
C ALA A 3 6.20 -10.19 -17.54
N LEU A 4 6.03 -9.76 -16.28
CA LEU A 4 5.56 -10.64 -15.20
C LEU A 4 4.12 -11.09 -15.43
N ASN A 5 3.25 -10.16 -15.82
CA ASN A 5 1.86 -10.46 -16.12
C ASN A 5 1.73 -11.49 -17.26
N HIS A 6 2.52 -11.33 -18.33
CA HIS A 6 2.57 -12.27 -19.44
C HIS A 6 3.07 -13.66 -19.00
N ALA A 7 4.16 -13.71 -18.22
CA ALA A 7 4.71 -14.97 -17.72
C ALA A 7 3.71 -15.75 -16.84
N VAL A 8 2.99 -15.05 -15.94
CA VAL A 8 1.98 -15.70 -15.09
C VAL A 8 0.76 -16.16 -15.90
N SER A 9 0.31 -15.35 -16.86
CA SER A 9 -0.82 -15.74 -17.72
C SER A 9 -0.52 -16.97 -18.55
N LEU A 10 0.71 -17.09 -19.06
CA LEU A 10 1.19 -18.30 -19.75
C LEU A 10 1.27 -19.50 -18.80
N GLY A 11 1.84 -19.33 -17.61
CA GLY A 11 1.99 -20.42 -16.63
C GLY A 11 0.67 -20.95 -16.08
N MET A 12 -0.35 -20.09 -15.98
CA MET A 12 -1.69 -20.44 -15.49
C MET A 12 -2.66 -20.84 -16.61
N ALA A 13 -2.25 -20.75 -17.89
CA ALA A 13 -3.11 -20.92 -19.07
C ALA A 13 -4.42 -20.11 -18.98
N LYS A 14 -4.34 -18.91 -18.40
CA LYS A 14 -5.49 -18.02 -18.15
C LYS A 14 -5.05 -16.58 -18.35
N ASP A 15 -5.89 -15.80 -19.02
CA ASP A 15 -5.67 -14.36 -19.15
C ASP A 15 -5.95 -13.67 -17.80
N ILE A 16 -4.91 -13.08 -17.21
CA ILE A 16 -4.95 -12.42 -15.90
C ILE A 16 -4.42 -11.02 -16.07
N ARG A 17 -5.16 -10.00 -15.60
CA ARG A 17 -4.69 -8.62 -15.52
C ARG A 17 -4.17 -8.31 -14.13
N PHE A 18 -2.92 -7.87 -14.03
CA PHE A 18 -2.39 -7.31 -12.80
C PHE A 18 -2.62 -5.80 -12.80
N GLU A 19 -3.27 -5.34 -11.74
CA GLU A 19 -3.48 -3.92 -11.48
C GLU A 19 -2.57 -3.51 -10.33
N THR A 20 -1.71 -2.53 -10.58
CA THR A 20 -0.86 -1.92 -9.56
C THR A 20 -1.21 -0.45 -9.45
N PRO A 21 -2.33 -0.11 -8.79
CA PRO A 21 -2.80 1.27 -8.69
C PRO A 21 -1.81 2.19 -7.98
N LEU A 22 -0.93 1.63 -7.14
CA LEU A 22 0.05 2.38 -6.37
C LEU A 22 1.44 2.47 -7.04
N MET A 23 1.62 1.94 -8.26
CA MET A 23 2.95 1.81 -8.89
C MET A 23 3.67 3.15 -9.11
N TRP A 24 2.91 4.22 -9.35
CA TRP A 24 3.42 5.52 -9.78
C TRP A 24 3.13 6.63 -8.78
N ILE A 25 2.74 6.27 -7.55
CA ILE A 25 2.44 7.24 -6.52
C ILE A 25 3.31 7.03 -5.29
N ASP A 26 3.65 8.12 -4.62
CA ASP A 26 4.40 8.11 -3.37
C ASP A 26 3.49 7.85 -2.16
N LYS A 27 4.10 7.92 -0.96
CA LYS A 27 3.35 7.71 0.27
C LYS A 27 2.32 8.82 0.51
N ALA A 28 2.66 10.09 0.29
CA ALA A 28 1.73 11.19 0.51
C ALA A 28 0.51 11.06 -0.42
N GLU A 29 0.75 10.73 -1.69
CA GLU A 29 -0.30 10.48 -2.68
C GLU A 29 -1.15 9.26 -2.33
N THR A 30 -0.55 8.21 -1.75
CA THR A 30 -1.31 7.05 -1.25
C THR A 30 -2.27 7.43 -0.12
N TRP A 31 -1.87 8.35 0.77
CA TRP A 31 -2.74 8.86 1.84
C TRP A 31 -3.83 9.77 1.28
N ALA A 32 -3.50 10.65 0.33
CA ALA A 32 -4.48 11.45 -0.39
C ALA A 32 -5.51 10.58 -1.13
N LEU A 33 -5.10 9.42 -1.65
CA LEU A 33 -6.01 8.44 -2.25
C LEU A 33 -6.97 7.83 -1.22
N ALA A 34 -6.49 7.51 -0.02
CA ALA A 34 -7.36 7.03 1.07
C ALA A 34 -8.37 8.10 1.51
N ASP A 35 -7.94 9.35 1.56
CA ASP A 35 -8.80 10.51 1.84
C ASP A 35 -9.83 10.76 0.75
N TYR A 36 -9.43 10.66 -0.53
CA TYR A 36 -10.32 10.74 -1.68
C TYR A 36 -11.49 9.75 -1.62
N TYR A 37 -11.26 8.55 -1.08
CA TYR A 37 -12.31 7.54 -0.87
C TYR A 37 -13.03 7.68 0.49
N GLY A 38 -12.69 8.66 1.32
CA GLY A 38 -13.25 8.86 2.65
C GLY A 38 -12.92 7.72 3.63
N LYS A 39 -11.78 7.05 3.42
CA LYS A 39 -11.31 5.90 4.22
C LYS A 39 -10.02 6.20 4.97
N LEU A 40 -9.64 7.47 5.07
CA LEU A 40 -8.41 7.90 5.75
C LEU A 40 -8.33 7.37 7.18
N ASP A 41 -9.38 7.55 7.98
CA ASP A 41 -9.40 7.11 9.38
C ASP A 41 -9.28 5.59 9.53
N LEU A 42 -9.90 4.84 8.62
CA LEU A 42 -9.82 3.39 8.61
C LEU A 42 -8.40 2.93 8.26
N VAL A 43 -7.80 3.52 7.22
CA VAL A 43 -6.42 3.21 6.83
C VAL A 43 -5.45 3.58 7.95
N ARG A 44 -5.65 4.73 8.59
CA ARG A 44 -4.80 5.20 9.67
C ARG A 44 -4.87 4.29 10.89
N ASN A 45 -6.07 4.00 11.40
CA ASN A 45 -6.23 3.39 12.72
C ASN A 45 -6.27 1.86 12.69
N GLU A 46 -6.76 1.26 11.60
CA GLU A 46 -7.02 -0.18 11.53
C GLU A 46 -5.93 -0.97 10.79
N THR A 47 -4.98 -0.30 10.14
CA THR A 47 -3.87 -0.98 9.43
C THR A 47 -2.61 -1.08 10.28
N LEU A 48 -1.77 -2.06 9.95
CA LEU A 48 -0.49 -2.31 10.59
C LEU A 48 0.63 -2.09 9.58
N THR A 49 1.35 -0.98 9.72
CA THR A 49 2.58 -0.71 8.96
C THR A 49 3.84 -0.88 9.81
N CYS A 50 3.72 -0.74 11.14
CA CYS A 50 4.84 -0.81 12.08
C CYS A 50 5.50 -2.20 12.11
N TYR A 51 6.82 -2.25 12.02
CA TYR A 51 7.59 -3.50 12.15
C TYR A 51 7.49 -4.16 13.53
N ASN A 52 7.12 -3.39 14.56
CA ASN A 52 6.96 -3.89 15.93
C ASN A 52 5.53 -4.34 16.25
N GLY A 53 4.63 -4.41 15.26
CA GLY A 53 3.27 -4.93 15.47
C GLY A 53 2.27 -3.94 16.08
N ILE A 54 2.64 -2.67 16.23
CA ILE A 54 1.75 -1.62 16.77
C ILE A 54 0.90 -1.04 15.63
N LYS A 55 -0.42 -1.21 15.70
CA LYS A 55 -1.39 -0.63 14.75
C LYS A 55 -1.44 0.90 14.86
N GLY A 56 -2.08 1.55 13.90
CA GLY A 56 -2.25 3.00 13.96
C GLY A 56 -0.97 3.73 13.54
N ASP A 57 -0.66 4.79 14.28
CA ASP A 57 0.57 5.58 14.13
C ASP A 57 1.86 4.78 14.44
N GLY A 58 1.73 3.60 15.06
CA GLY A 58 2.84 2.67 15.26
C GLY A 58 3.82 3.09 16.36
N CYS A 59 5.07 2.64 16.26
CA CYS A 59 6.08 2.89 17.30
C CYS A 59 6.84 4.23 17.16
N GLY A 60 6.70 4.92 16.02
CA GLY A 60 7.36 6.21 15.77
C GLY A 60 8.89 6.18 15.59
N HIS A 61 9.56 5.03 15.73
CA HIS A 61 11.02 4.93 15.66
C HIS A 61 11.56 3.86 14.70
N CYS A 62 10.69 3.05 14.09
CA CYS A 62 11.10 2.08 13.07
C CYS A 62 11.02 2.72 11.68
N ALA A 63 11.82 2.21 10.73
CA ALA A 63 11.84 2.76 9.38
C ALA A 63 10.43 2.84 8.75
N ALA A 64 9.60 1.81 8.94
CA ALA A 64 8.22 1.81 8.41
C ALA A 64 7.34 2.94 8.99
N CYS A 65 7.50 3.27 10.27
CA CYS A 65 6.79 4.38 10.91
C CYS A 65 7.36 5.74 10.51
N ASN A 66 8.67 5.85 10.29
CA ASN A 66 9.30 7.12 9.88
C ASN A 66 8.84 7.57 8.48
N TYR A 67 8.48 6.62 7.61
CA TYR A 67 7.90 6.91 6.31
C TYR A 67 6.37 7.03 6.35
N ALA A 68 5.71 6.75 7.48
CA ALA A 68 4.30 7.07 7.62
C ALA A 68 4.18 8.58 7.89
N PRO A 69 3.39 9.34 7.12
CA PRO A 69 3.18 10.75 7.41
C PRO A 69 2.46 10.84 8.76
N THR A 70 3.21 11.21 9.80
CA THR A 70 2.64 11.79 11.00
C THR A 70 2.05 13.14 10.59
N VAL A 71 0.74 13.29 10.73
CA VAL A 71 0.04 14.56 10.45
C VAL A 71 0.66 15.70 11.26
#